data_AF-A0A2I0F9C6-F1
#
_entry.id   AF-A0A2I0F9C6-F1
#
_cell.length_a   1.000
_cell.length_b   1.000
_cell.length_c   1.000
_cell.angle_alpha   90.00
_cell.angle_beta   90.00
_cell.angle_gamma   90.00
#
_symmetry.space_group_name_H-M   'P 1'
#
loop_
_entity.id
_entity.type
_entity.pdbx_description
1 polymer ?
#
loop_
_entity_poly.entity_id
_entity_poly.type
_entity_poly.pdbx_seq_one_letter_code
_entity_poly.pdbx_strand_id
1 'polypeptide(L)'
;MKSFIFFIIIACILALAAAFAASNDQLVDFNYLIALDSFKLSSLLIGAFVSGLVVAGVCMTLVVMKLKMSLAKIKRKSKRQVTELERLRITDIKG
;
A
#
# COMPACT_ATOMS: atom_id res chain seq x y z
N MET A 1 -24.27 -10.32 10.65
CA MET A 1 -23.23 -9.95 11.65
C MET A 1 -22.03 -9.23 11.04
N LYS A 2 -21.40 -9.73 9.96
CA LYS A 2 -20.25 -9.06 9.29
C LYS A 2 -20.52 -7.61 8.87
N SER A 3 -21.70 -7.32 8.31
CA SER A 3 -22.08 -5.95 7.91
C SER A 3 -22.29 -5.01 9.09
N PHE A 4 -22.77 -5.52 10.23
CA PHE A 4 -22.98 -4.73 11.45
C PHE A 4 -21.64 -4.38 12.12
N ILE A 5 -20.71 -5.33 12.15
CA ILE A 5 -19.33 -5.09 12.61
C ILE A 5 -18.63 -4.07 11.71
N PHE A 6 -18.78 -4.18 10.39
CA PHE A 6 -18.23 -3.20 9.45
C PHE A 6 -18.80 -1.80 9.66
N PHE A 7 -20.10 -1.69 9.92
CA PHE A 7 -20.75 -0.42 10.26
C PHE A 7 -20.17 0.20 11.54
N ILE A 8 -20.00 -0.59 12.61
CA ILE A 8 -19.37 -0.11 13.86
C ILE A 8 -17.95 0.36 13.60
N ILE A 9 -17.15 -0.39 12.83
CA ILE A 9 -15.77 -0.01 12.50
C ILE A 9 -15.75 1.34 11.77
N ILE A 10 -16.61 1.54 10.76
CA ILE A 10 -16.72 2.82 10.06
C ILE A 10 -17.10 3.94 11.03
N ALA A 11 -18.12 3.72 11.87
CA ALA A 11 -18.56 4.72 12.85
C ALA A 11 -17.43 5.11 13.82
N CYS A 12 -16.66 4.14 14.32
CA CYS A 12 -15.50 4.38 15.16
C CYS A 12 -14.42 5.19 14.43
N ILE A 13 -14.10 4.85 13.18
CA ILE A 13 -13.12 5.58 12.37
C ILE A 13 -13.58 7.03 12.15
N LEU A 14 -14.86 7.24 11.84
CA LEU A 14 -15.42 8.58 11.67
C LEU A 14 -15.37 9.39 12.97
N ALA A 15 -15.69 8.78 14.11
CA ALA A 15 -15.58 9.43 15.41
C ALA A 15 -14.13 9.82 15.75
N LEU A 16 -13.16 8.94 15.48
CA LEU A 16 -11.73 9.22 15.63
C LEU A 16 -11.28 10.37 14.73
N ALA A 17 -11.70 10.38 13.45
CA ALA A 17 -11.38 11.46 12.52
C ALA A 17 -11.98 12.80 12.96
N ALA A 18 -13.23 12.79 13.44
CA ALA A 18 -13.88 13.99 13.97
C ALA A 18 -13.20 14.51 15.24
N ALA A 19 -12.87 13.62 16.19
CA ALA A 19 -12.15 13.98 17.41
C ALA A 19 -10.76 14.55 17.11
N PHE A 20 -10.06 13.95 16.14
CA PHE A 20 -8.78 14.44 15.66
C PHE A 20 -8.89 15.83 15.03
N ALA A 21 -9.88 16.05 14.17
CA ALA A 21 -10.12 17.35 13.57
C ALA A 21 -10.46 18.42 14.62
N ALA A 22 -11.33 18.09 15.58
CA ALA A 22 -11.73 19.00 16.66
C ALA A 22 -10.56 19.33 17.60
N SER A 23 -9.69 18.36 17.92
CA SER A 23 -8.52 18.57 18.76
C SER A 23 -7.42 19.39 18.07
N ASN A 24 -7.47 19.49 16.73
CA ASN A 24 -6.52 20.20 15.90
C ASN A 24 -7.21 21.33 15.11
N ASP A 25 -8.26 21.94 15.66
CA ASP A 25 -9.00 23.04 15.02
C ASP A 25 -8.28 24.40 15.12
N GLN A 26 -7.02 24.39 15.52
CA GLN A 26 -6.20 25.59 15.61
C GLN A 26 -5.91 26.14 14.21
N LEU A 27 -6.05 27.45 14.04
CA LEU A 27 -5.58 28.18 12.86
C LEU A 27 -4.06 28.37 12.97
N VAL A 28 -3.35 28.08 11.88
CA VAL A 28 -1.91 28.25 11.75
C VAL A 28 -1.63 29.13 10.54
N ASP A 29 -0.87 30.19 10.75
CA ASP A 29 -0.45 31.10 9.70
C ASP A 29 0.64 30.43 8.85
N PHE A 30 0.30 30.12 7.59
CA PHE A 30 1.23 29.51 6.66
C PHE A 30 1.92 30.58 5.83
N ASN A 31 3.08 31.04 6.28
CA ASN A 31 3.90 32.00 5.53
C ASN A 31 4.85 31.26 4.58
N TYR A 32 4.31 30.70 3.50
CA TYR A 32 5.11 30.34 2.33
C TYR A 32 5.17 31.57 1.41
N LEU A 33 6.33 31.80 0.80
CA LEU A 33 6.80 32.97 0.03
C LEU A 33 5.82 33.63 -1.00
N ILE A 34 4.59 33.15 -1.14
CA ILE A 34 3.60 33.50 -2.17
C ILE A 34 2.20 33.82 -1.59
N ALA A 35 1.85 33.45 -0.35
CA ALA A 35 0.54 33.78 0.23
C ALA A 35 0.52 33.75 1.77
N LEU A 36 -0.23 34.69 2.35
CA LEU A 36 -0.46 34.84 3.80
C LEU A 36 -1.90 34.41 4.10
N ASP A 37 -2.15 33.10 4.10
CA ASP A 37 -3.49 32.56 4.39
C ASP A 37 -3.45 31.65 5.62
N SER A 38 -4.51 31.72 6.42
CA SER A 38 -4.64 31.00 7.69
C SER A 38 -5.35 29.67 7.46
N PHE A 39 -4.65 28.55 7.68
CA PHE A 39 -5.22 27.21 7.51
C PHE A 39 -5.45 26.53 8.85
N LYS A 40 -6.47 25.66 8.91
CA LYS A 40 -6.67 24.77 10.06
C LYS A 40 -5.56 23.72 10.10
N LEU A 41 -4.94 23.53 11.26
CA LEU A 41 -3.91 22.51 11.48
C LEU A 41 -4.41 21.11 11.10
N SER A 42 -5.66 20.79 11.41
CA SER A 42 -6.32 19.54 11.04
C SER A 42 -6.27 19.26 9.53
N SER A 43 -6.55 20.26 8.68
CA SER A 43 -6.51 20.10 7.22
C SER A 43 -5.11 19.79 6.71
N LEU A 44 -4.11 20.45 7.27
CA LEU A 44 -2.72 20.23 6.92
C LEU A 44 -2.25 18.82 7.33
N LEU A 45 -2.62 18.40 8.54
CA LEU A 45 -2.24 17.12 9.11
C LEU A 45 -2.92 15.96 8.35
N ILE A 46 -4.18 16.13 7.95
CA ILE A 46 -4.88 15.20 7.05
C ILE A 46 -4.19 15.14 5.68
N GLY A 47 -3.83 16.28 5.09
CA GLY A 47 -3.12 16.33 3.82
C GLY A 47 -1.76 15.63 3.87
N ALA A 48 -0.98 15.87 4.93
CA ALA A 48 0.29 15.19 5.18
C ALA A 48 0.11 13.68 5.37
N PHE A 49 -0.91 13.26 6.13
CA PHE A 49 -1.19 11.85 6.35
C PHE A 49 -1.60 11.13 5.07
N VAL A 50 -2.52 11.71 4.29
CA VAL A 50 -2.99 11.13 3.03
C VAL A 50 -1.86 11.06 2.01
N SER A 51 -1.06 12.13 1.87
CA SER A 51 0.10 12.11 0.95
C SER A 51 1.14 11.06 1.37
N GLY A 52 1.44 10.95 2.66
CA GLY A 52 2.30 9.88 3.20
C GLY A 52 1.77 8.48 2.89
N LEU A 53 0.47 8.26 3.06
CA LEU A 53 -0.17 6.97 2.79
C LEU A 53 -0.16 6.62 1.30
N VAL A 54 -0.38 7.60 0.41
CA VAL A 54 -0.26 7.42 -1.04
C VAL A 54 1.17 7.05 -1.42
N VAL A 55 2.18 7.77 -0.92
CA VAL A 55 3.59 7.47 -1.19
C VAL A 55 3.96 6.07 -0.70
N ALA A 56 3.58 5.72 0.53
CA ALA A 56 3.82 4.39 1.09
C ALA A 56 3.13 3.30 0.25
N GLY A 57 1.88 3.51 -0.16
CA GLY A 57 1.11 2.59 -0.99
C GLY A 57 1.73 2.37 -2.38
N VAL A 58 2.22 3.44 -3.01
CA VAL A 58 2.95 3.36 -4.28
C VAL A 58 4.24 2.57 -4.11
N CYS A 59 5.07 2.92 -3.12
CA CYS A 59 6.32 2.22 -2.83
C CYS A 59 6.09 0.72 -2.59
N MET A 60 5.12 0.39 -1.72
CA MET A 60 4.78 -1.00 -1.41
C MET A 60 4.32 -1.76 -2.65
N THR A 61 3.45 -1.15 -3.47
CA THR A 61 2.91 -1.77 -4.68
C THR A 61 4.02 -2.07 -5.69
N LEU A 62 4.97 -1.14 -5.88
CA LEU A 62 6.11 -1.34 -6.78
C LEU A 62 7.00 -2.51 -6.30
N VAL A 63 7.29 -2.59 -5.00
CA VAL A 63 8.09 -3.68 -4.42
C VAL A 63 7.38 -5.03 -4.59
N VAL A 64 6.09 -5.11 -4.25
CA VAL A 64 5.29 -6.33 -4.40
C VAL A 64 5.20 -6.75 -5.86
N MET A 65 5.02 -5.80 -6.79
CA MET A 65 4.98 -6.09 -8.22
C MET A 65 6.30 -6.70 -8.70
N LYS A 66 7.44 -6.11 -8.32
CA LYS A 66 8.77 -6.67 -8.63
C LYS A 66 8.94 -8.09 -8.08
N LEU A 67 8.50 -8.32 -6.83
CA LEU A 67 8.59 -9.63 -6.19
C LEU A 67 7.74 -10.68 -6.92
N LYS A 68 6.50 -10.34 -7.30
CA LYS A 68 5.62 -11.21 -8.09
C LYS A 68 6.24 -11.55 -9.46
N MET A 69 6.85 -10.58 -10.14
CA MET A 69 7.53 -10.82 -11.41
C MET A 69 8.73 -11.75 -11.25
N SER A 70 9.54 -11.56 -10.20
CA SER A 70 10.68 -12.44 -9.90
C SER A 70 10.22 -13.87 -9.62
N LEU A 71 9.19 -14.02 -8.79
CA LEU A 71 8.58 -15.32 -8.49
C LEU A 71 8.10 -16.02 -9.75
N ALA A 72 7.43 -15.31 -10.65
CA ALA A 72 6.96 -15.87 -11.92
C ALA A 72 8.13 -16.32 -12.82
N LYS A 73 9.22 -15.55 -12.87
CA LYS A 73 10.43 -15.92 -13.62
C LYS A 73 11.09 -17.18 -13.04
N ILE A 74 11.28 -17.23 -11.73
CA ILE A 74 11.90 -18.37 -11.04
C ILE A 74 11.05 -19.63 -11.23
N LYS A 75 9.72 -19.53 -11.06
CA LYS A 75 8.80 -20.66 -11.26
C LYS A 75 8.86 -21.22 -12.69
N ARG A 76 8.97 -20.36 -13.71
CA ARG A 76 9.14 -20.80 -15.11
C ARG A 76 10.48 -21.51 -15.32
N LYS A 77 11.58 -20.99 -14.77
CA LYS A 77 12.90 -21.63 -14.86
C LYS A 77 12.91 -23.00 -14.18
N SER A 78 12.37 -23.10 -12.97
CA SER A 78 12.23 -24.36 -12.24
C SER A 78 11.44 -25.40 -13.04
N LYS A 79 10.29 -25.00 -13.62
CA LYS A 79 9.50 -25.93 -14.45
C LYS A 79 10.28 -26.45 -15.66
N ARG A 80 11.04 -25.59 -16.35
CA ARG A 80 11.89 -26.00 -17.49
C ARG A 80 12.97 -26.99 -17.07
N GLN A 81 13.67 -26.71 -15.98
CA GLN A 81 14.70 -27.61 -15.45
C GLN A 81 14.13 -28.99 -15.08
N VAL A 82 12.96 -29.03 -14.44
CA VAL A 82 12.28 -30.30 -14.13
C VAL A 82 11.95 -31.07 -15.42
N THR A 83 11.42 -30.41 -16.45
CA THR A 83 11.12 -31.06 -17.73
C THR A 83 12.37 -31.54 -18.48
N GLU A 84 13.48 -30.80 -18.42
CA GLU A 84 14.76 -31.21 -19.02
C GLU A 84 15.35 -32.44 -18.31
N LEU A 85 15.32 -32.47 -16.97
CA LEU A 85 15.73 -33.62 -16.19
C LEU A 85 14.90 -34.88 -16.51
N GLU A 86 13.58 -34.73 -16.63
CA GLU A 86 12.70 -35.83 -17.04
C GLU A 86 13.05 -36.33 -18.44
N ARG A 87 13.33 -35.44 -19.41
CA ARG A 87 13.74 -35.84 -20.76
C ARG A 87 15.06 -36.59 -20.77
N LEU A 88 16.08 -36.07 -20.09
CA LEU A 88 17.40 -36.73 -20.01
C LEU A 88 17.28 -38.13 -19.42
N ARG A 89 16.49 -38.29 -18.35
CA ARG A 89 16.23 -39.59 -17.74
C ARG A 89 15.57 -40.58 -18.71
N ILE A 90 14.65 -40.13 -19.56
CA ILE A 90 13.98 -41.00 -20.55
C ILE A 90 14.93 -41.39 -21.69
N THR A 91 15.83 -40.49 -22.10
CA THR A 91 16.84 -40.76 -23.14
C THR A 91 17.87 -41.78 -22.65
N ASP A 92 18.32 -41.68 -21.40
CA ASP A 92 19.31 -42.60 -20.80
C ASP A 92 18.77 -44.04 -20.64
N ILE A 93 17.46 -44.20 -20.38
CA ILE A 93 16.81 -45.52 -20.27
C ILE A 93 16.63 -46.21 -21.64
N LYS A 94 16.67 -45.44 -22.74
CA LYS A 94 16.45 -45.95 -24.11
C LYS A 94 17.76 -46.21 -24.88
N GLY A 95 18.90 -45.81 -24.33
CA GLY A 95 20.24 -46.00 -24.89
C GLY A 95 20.86 -47.35 -24.55
#